data_AF-A0A370H7G9-F1
#
_entry.id   AF-A0A370H7G9-F1
#
_cell.length_a   1.000
_cell.length_b   1.000
_cell.length_c   1.000
_cell.angle_alpha   90.00
_cell.angle_beta   90.00
_cell.angle_gamma   90.00
#
_symmetry.space_group_name_H-M   'P 1'
#
loop_
_entity.id
_entity.type
_entity.pdbx_description
1 polymer ?
#
loop_
_entity_poly.entity_id
_entity_poly.type
_entity_poly.pdbx_seq_one_letter_code
_entity_poly.pdbx_strand_id
1 'polypeptide(L)'
;MTPDDPPLSADDSANSADGPADPAAPSLPADSATPDPTSVNPHGTNVIRDVPTAVDDIDPPYVPDREVFGSYTHRELWGLVHEALDPGALGQAADVWRGNADVVGEAFRTFSASANAEFARWSGQARDAALRATLDFVARGAAVPEVCVAVQRRLEADAEAAQVIRDAIPPPPQPYQPLEDPVAEAVHGGRRRMEHDTQAATAQADVRDVMTFVYNPTLPASGDRVPRFAPAPRGPGSSGGHE
;
A
#
# COMPACT_ATOMS: atom_id res chain seq x y z
N MET A 1 19.36 -59.29 -25.10
CA MET A 1 19.93 -58.17 -24.32
C MET A 1 18.77 -57.24 -24.05
N THR A 2 18.17 -57.39 -22.88
CA THR A 2 16.94 -56.71 -22.42
C THR A 2 17.33 -55.42 -21.66
N PRO A 3 16.38 -54.57 -21.21
CA PRO A 3 15.95 -53.33 -21.86
C PRO A 3 16.18 -52.11 -20.93
N ASP A 4 15.72 -50.91 -21.32
CA ASP A 4 15.29 -49.90 -20.33
C ASP A 4 14.25 -48.96 -20.96
N ASP A 5 12.98 -49.30 -20.74
CA ASP A 5 11.81 -48.43 -20.91
C ASP A 5 11.34 -48.03 -19.50
N PRO A 6 11.11 -46.75 -19.19
CA PRO A 6 10.61 -46.33 -17.88
C PRO A 6 9.09 -46.54 -17.75
N PRO A 7 8.56 -46.87 -16.55
CA PRO A 7 7.14 -47.13 -16.37
C PRO A 7 6.31 -45.86 -16.16
N LEU A 8 5.17 -45.86 -16.85
CA LEU A 8 3.95 -45.09 -16.56
C LEU A 8 3.47 -45.39 -15.12
N SER A 9 3.30 -44.36 -14.31
CA SER A 9 2.53 -44.44 -13.07
C SER A 9 1.08 -44.06 -13.37
N ALA A 10 0.20 -45.05 -13.33
CA ALA A 10 -1.23 -44.89 -13.31
C ALA A 10 -1.68 -44.64 -11.86
N ASP A 11 -2.34 -43.51 -11.67
CA ASP A 11 -3.07 -43.14 -10.46
C ASP A 11 -4.52 -43.61 -10.68
N ASP A 12 -4.99 -44.58 -9.89
CA ASP A 12 -6.41 -44.91 -9.83
C ASP A 12 -6.80 -45.46 -8.44
N SER A 13 -7.96 -44.98 -8.02
CA SER A 13 -8.92 -45.59 -7.11
C SER A 13 -8.89 -45.21 -5.63
N ALA A 14 -9.77 -44.24 -5.36
CA ALA A 14 -11.04 -44.45 -4.63
C ALA A 14 -11.04 -44.37 -3.09
N ASN A 15 -11.53 -43.21 -2.61
CA ASN A 15 -12.79 -43.04 -1.88
C ASN A 15 -13.12 -44.02 -0.73
N SER A 16 -13.21 -43.49 0.50
CA SER A 16 -14.32 -43.79 1.43
C SER A 16 -14.37 -42.79 2.59
N ALA A 17 -15.58 -42.30 2.83
CA ALA A 17 -15.98 -41.46 3.96
C ALA A 17 -16.02 -42.25 5.28
N ASP A 18 -15.68 -41.59 6.39
CA ASP A 18 -16.37 -41.75 7.68
C ASP A 18 -15.92 -40.64 8.64
N GLY A 19 -16.85 -40.01 9.36
CA GLY A 19 -16.59 -39.25 10.59
C GLY A 19 -17.38 -39.89 11.74
N PRO A 20 -17.44 -39.33 12.96
CA PRO A 20 -16.67 -38.25 13.57
C PRO A 20 -16.07 -38.65 14.96
N ALA A 21 -15.15 -37.86 15.52
CA ALA A 21 -14.97 -37.76 16.98
C ALA A 21 -14.13 -36.52 17.37
N ASP A 22 -14.76 -35.67 18.18
CA ASP A 22 -14.17 -34.60 19.02
C ASP A 22 -13.15 -35.19 20.02
N PRO A 23 -12.08 -34.46 20.37
CA PRO A 23 -12.06 -33.97 21.75
C PRO A 23 -11.45 -32.57 21.97
N ALA A 24 -12.21 -31.78 22.73
CA ALA A 24 -11.82 -31.00 23.90
C ALA A 24 -10.98 -29.71 23.67
N ALA A 25 -11.69 -28.59 23.71
CA ALA A 25 -11.17 -27.27 23.97
C ALA A 25 -10.67 -27.11 25.43
N PRO A 26 -9.54 -26.42 25.68
CA PRO A 26 -9.19 -25.98 27.02
C PRO A 26 -9.85 -24.64 27.38
N SER A 27 -10.50 -24.65 28.55
CA SER A 27 -11.23 -23.57 29.21
C SER A 27 -10.37 -22.34 29.54
N LEU A 28 -10.89 -21.15 29.21
CA LEU A 28 -10.44 -19.86 29.76
C LEU A 28 -11.21 -19.58 31.06
N PRO A 29 -10.56 -19.23 32.19
CA PRO A 29 -11.27 -18.67 33.32
C PRO A 29 -11.66 -17.23 33.05
N ALA A 30 -12.95 -16.95 33.21
CA ALA A 30 -13.49 -15.61 33.38
C ALA A 30 -13.07 -15.08 34.76
N ASP A 31 -12.57 -13.85 34.82
CA ASP A 31 -12.78 -13.01 35.98
C ASP A 31 -13.18 -11.61 35.54
N SER A 32 -14.35 -11.22 36.01
CA SER A 32 -14.98 -9.92 35.79
C SER A 32 -14.80 -9.12 37.06
N ALA A 33 -13.94 -8.10 37.02
CA ALA A 33 -13.93 -7.05 38.03
C ALA A 33 -14.16 -5.70 37.34
N THR A 34 -15.40 -5.23 37.45
CA THR A 34 -15.85 -3.88 37.11
C THR A 34 -15.14 -2.84 37.99
N PRO A 35 -14.69 -1.69 37.47
CA PRO A 35 -14.01 -0.66 38.26
C PRO A 35 -14.98 0.17 39.12
N ASP A 36 -14.60 0.42 40.38
CA ASP A 36 -15.25 1.36 41.30
C ASP A 36 -14.78 2.81 41.01
N PRO A 37 -15.67 3.77 40.71
CA PRO A 37 -15.31 5.13 40.32
C PRO A 37 -15.32 6.10 41.53
N THR A 38 -14.39 5.95 42.48
CA THR A 38 -14.16 7.05 43.44
C THR A 38 -12.75 7.02 44.07
N SER A 39 -11.77 7.62 43.40
CA SER A 39 -10.62 8.22 44.08
C SER A 39 -9.98 9.30 43.20
N VAL A 40 -10.46 10.52 43.39
CA VAL A 40 -9.86 11.74 42.85
C VAL A 40 -8.66 12.08 43.73
N ASN A 41 -7.45 12.06 43.17
CA ASN A 41 -6.32 12.79 43.72
C ASN A 41 -5.92 13.90 42.74
N PRO A 42 -6.12 15.19 43.07
CA PRO A 42 -5.70 16.32 42.27
C PRO A 42 -4.24 16.67 42.58
N HIS A 43 -3.48 17.06 41.56
CA HIS A 43 -2.07 17.49 41.59
C HIS A 43 -1.02 16.42 41.30
N GLY A 44 -1.01 15.98 40.05
CA GLY A 44 0.21 15.52 39.40
C GLY A 44 0.14 15.99 37.95
N THR A 45 0.80 17.10 37.64
CA THR A 45 0.95 17.59 36.26
C THR A 45 1.78 16.56 35.48
N ASN A 46 1.12 15.55 34.94
CA ASN A 46 1.75 14.64 33.99
C ASN A 46 1.71 15.35 32.63
N VAL A 47 2.70 16.20 32.37
CA VAL A 47 3.01 16.63 31.00
C VAL A 47 3.63 15.42 30.32
N ILE A 48 2.79 14.46 29.93
CA ILE A 48 3.12 13.61 28.80
C ILE A 48 3.18 14.58 27.64
N ARG A 49 4.39 15.01 27.31
CA ARG A 49 4.66 15.75 26.09
C ARG A 49 4.31 14.74 24.99
N ASP A 50 3.13 14.88 24.39
CA ASP A 50 2.85 14.24 23.12
C ASP A 50 3.97 14.69 22.19
N VAL A 51 4.93 13.79 21.95
CA VAL A 51 5.82 13.93 20.82
C VAL A 51 4.91 13.58 19.65
N PRO A 52 4.53 14.55 18.79
CA PRO A 52 3.72 14.22 17.63
C PRO A 52 4.50 13.16 16.85
N THR A 53 3.91 11.98 16.76
CA THR A 53 4.46 10.95 15.89
C THR A 53 4.23 11.44 14.47
N ALA A 54 5.16 11.16 13.55
CA ALA A 54 5.05 11.59 12.16
C ALA A 54 3.73 11.14 11.48
N VAL A 55 3.05 10.18 12.07
CA VAL A 55 1.82 9.53 11.59
C VAL A 55 0.56 10.37 11.84
N ASP A 56 0.60 11.35 12.74
CA ASP A 56 -0.58 12.17 13.07
C ASP A 56 -0.87 13.26 12.04
N ASP A 57 0.10 13.49 11.17
CA ASP A 57 0.16 14.63 10.28
C ASP A 57 0.04 14.10 8.85
N ILE A 58 -1.13 14.32 8.26
CA ILE A 58 -1.60 13.63 7.08
C ILE A 58 -2.09 14.66 6.04
N ASP A 59 -1.73 14.47 4.79
CA ASP A 59 -2.20 15.31 3.69
C ASP A 59 -3.67 15.04 3.35
N PRO A 60 -4.41 16.08 2.87
CA PRO A 60 -5.73 15.88 2.30
C PRO A 60 -5.67 14.94 1.08
N PRO A 61 -6.81 14.34 0.69
CA PRO A 61 -6.91 13.53 -0.52
C PRO A 61 -6.31 14.23 -1.75
N TYR A 62 -5.36 13.58 -2.40
CA TYR A 62 -4.79 14.08 -3.66
C TYR A 62 -5.71 13.82 -4.86
N VAL A 63 -6.59 12.81 -4.77
CA VAL A 63 -7.59 12.48 -5.80
C VAL A 63 -8.98 12.44 -5.14
N PRO A 64 -9.62 13.60 -4.97
CA PRO A 64 -10.87 13.70 -4.22
C PRO A 64 -12.07 13.07 -4.97
N ASP A 65 -12.03 13.10 -6.31
CA ASP A 65 -13.09 12.56 -7.15
C ASP A 65 -12.70 11.19 -7.69
N ARG A 66 -13.61 10.22 -7.60
CA ARG A 66 -13.38 8.88 -8.20
C ARG A 66 -13.68 8.92 -9.69
N GLU A 67 -12.86 8.22 -10.45
CA GLU A 67 -12.98 8.19 -11.91
C GLU A 67 -14.21 7.38 -12.35
N VAL A 68 -14.80 7.81 -13.46
CA VAL A 68 -15.98 7.16 -14.07
C VAL A 68 -15.59 6.59 -15.43
N PHE A 69 -15.65 5.27 -15.56
CA PHE A 69 -15.13 4.55 -16.74
C PHE A 69 -16.16 4.25 -17.83
N GLY A 70 -17.42 4.66 -17.62
CA GLY A 70 -18.54 4.32 -18.53
C GLY A 70 -18.40 4.89 -19.95
N SER A 71 -17.62 5.95 -20.14
CA SER A 71 -17.37 6.57 -21.45
C SER A 71 -16.24 5.92 -22.25
N TYR A 72 -15.37 5.15 -21.61
CA TYR A 72 -14.20 4.57 -22.26
C TYR A 72 -14.54 3.23 -22.91
N THR A 73 -13.95 3.01 -24.10
CA THR A 73 -13.93 1.72 -24.77
C THR A 73 -12.90 0.79 -24.11
N HIS A 74 -13.04 -0.53 -24.29
CA HIS A 74 -12.04 -1.50 -23.83
C HIS A 74 -10.65 -1.16 -24.37
N ARG A 75 -10.52 -0.80 -25.65
CA ARG A 75 -9.23 -0.45 -26.24
C ARG A 75 -8.58 0.76 -25.55
N GLU A 76 -9.34 1.80 -25.26
CA GLU A 76 -8.82 2.98 -24.55
C GLU A 76 -8.38 2.63 -23.14
N LEU A 77 -9.19 1.87 -22.39
CA LEU A 77 -8.83 1.41 -21.04
C LEU A 77 -7.57 0.55 -21.05
N TRP A 78 -7.48 -0.42 -21.97
CA TRP A 78 -6.30 -1.27 -22.11
C TRP A 78 -5.05 -0.44 -22.41
N GLY A 79 -5.14 0.51 -23.35
CA GLY A 79 -4.03 1.41 -23.70
C GLY A 79 -3.60 2.27 -22.53
N LEU A 80 -4.53 2.98 -21.88
CA LEU A 80 -4.22 3.83 -20.72
C LEU A 80 -3.59 3.04 -19.58
N VAL A 81 -4.13 1.86 -19.25
CA VAL A 81 -3.58 1.01 -18.19
C VAL A 81 -2.19 0.49 -18.56
N HIS A 82 -1.94 0.08 -19.79
CA HIS A 82 -0.65 -0.50 -20.16
C HIS A 82 0.44 0.53 -20.49
N GLU A 83 0.04 1.75 -20.91
CA GLU A 83 0.96 2.83 -21.25
C GLU A 83 1.26 3.77 -20.07
N ALA A 84 0.26 4.10 -19.25
CA ALA A 84 0.42 5.09 -18.19
C ALA A 84 0.68 4.47 -16.81
N LEU A 85 0.18 3.26 -16.55
CA LEU A 85 0.37 2.60 -15.27
C LEU A 85 1.62 1.73 -15.31
N ASP A 86 2.69 2.20 -14.66
CA ASP A 86 4.00 1.53 -14.62
C ASP A 86 4.31 1.02 -13.20
N PRO A 87 4.04 -0.27 -12.90
CA PRO A 87 4.43 -0.91 -11.65
C PRO A 87 5.93 -0.83 -11.36
N GLY A 88 6.76 -0.90 -12.41
CA GLY A 88 8.21 -0.87 -12.28
C GLY A 88 8.70 0.51 -11.82
N ALA A 89 8.13 1.59 -12.35
CA ALA A 89 8.44 2.94 -11.91
C ALA A 89 8.01 3.19 -10.45
N LEU A 90 6.85 2.66 -10.04
CA LEU A 90 6.39 2.74 -8.64
C LEU A 90 7.34 1.99 -7.69
N GLY A 91 7.78 0.79 -8.06
CA GLY A 91 8.76 0.02 -7.30
C GLY A 91 10.12 0.75 -7.18
N GLN A 92 10.61 1.33 -8.27
CA GLN A 92 11.85 2.13 -8.24
C GLN A 92 11.71 3.36 -7.33
N ALA A 93 10.56 4.04 -7.36
CA ALA A 93 10.29 5.15 -6.45
C ALA A 93 10.27 4.68 -4.98
N ALA A 94 9.69 3.51 -4.69
CA ALA A 94 9.72 2.92 -3.36
C ALA A 94 11.15 2.67 -2.87
N ASP A 95 12.02 2.13 -3.73
CA ASP A 95 13.44 1.90 -3.40
C ASP A 95 14.20 3.21 -3.11
N VAL A 96 13.90 4.29 -3.84
CA VAL A 96 14.47 5.61 -3.55
C VAL A 96 14.05 6.10 -2.15
N TRP A 97 12.77 5.96 -1.79
CA TRP A 97 12.29 6.31 -0.46
C TRP A 97 12.90 5.47 0.65
N ARG A 98 13.12 4.17 0.40
CA ARG A 98 13.87 3.29 1.31
C ARG A 98 15.29 3.80 1.53
N GLY A 99 16.03 4.07 0.44
CA GLY A 99 17.39 4.59 0.52
C GLY A 99 17.48 5.91 1.27
N ASN A 100 16.51 6.80 1.08
CA ASN A 100 16.43 8.06 1.84
C ASN A 100 16.18 7.82 3.33
N ALA A 101 15.32 6.87 3.70
CA ALA A 101 15.10 6.50 5.09
C ALA A 101 16.41 6.02 5.76
N ASP A 102 17.15 5.16 5.07
CA ASP A 102 18.43 4.62 5.56
C ASP A 102 19.48 5.71 5.75
N VAL A 103 19.65 6.58 4.74
CA VAL A 103 20.62 7.69 4.78
C VAL A 103 20.29 8.66 5.92
N VAL A 104 19.03 9.07 6.05
CA VAL A 104 18.62 10.02 7.09
C VAL A 104 18.71 9.38 8.48
N GLY A 105 18.26 8.14 8.62
CA GLY A 105 18.37 7.39 9.88
C GLY A 105 19.82 7.25 10.33
N GLU A 106 20.74 6.95 9.41
CA GLU A 106 22.17 6.87 9.70
C GLU A 106 22.76 8.23 10.07
N ALA A 107 22.38 9.31 9.38
CA ALA A 107 22.84 10.65 9.71
C ALA A 107 22.48 11.06 11.15
N PHE A 108 21.24 10.77 11.60
CA PHE A 108 20.82 11.06 12.99
C PHE A 108 21.54 10.18 14.02
N ARG A 109 21.76 8.89 13.72
CA ARG A 109 22.56 8.00 14.59
C ARG A 109 23.99 8.50 14.74
N THR A 110 24.64 8.80 13.63
CA THR A 110 26.01 9.35 13.60
C THR A 110 26.09 10.68 14.34
N PHE A 111 25.16 11.61 14.09
CA PHE A 111 25.11 12.89 14.80
C PHE A 111 24.98 12.70 16.32
N SER A 112 24.04 11.86 16.77
CA SER A 112 23.82 11.59 18.19
C SER A 112 25.07 11.00 18.84
N ALA A 113 25.73 10.04 18.19
CA ALA A 113 26.96 9.44 18.67
C ALA A 113 28.10 10.48 18.79
N SER A 114 28.31 11.30 17.75
CA SER A 114 29.33 12.35 17.75
C SER A 114 29.08 13.42 18.81
N ALA A 115 27.83 13.88 18.96
CA ALA A 115 27.45 14.87 19.96
C ALA A 115 27.66 14.34 21.39
N ASN A 116 27.21 13.12 21.67
CA ASN A 116 27.40 12.49 22.98
C ASN A 116 28.88 12.28 23.32
N ALA A 117 29.71 11.92 22.33
CA ALA A 117 31.15 11.79 22.53
C ALA A 117 31.83 13.13 22.86
N GLU A 118 31.38 14.23 22.25
CA GLU A 118 31.88 15.57 22.56
C GLU A 118 31.46 16.03 23.96
N PHE A 119 30.18 15.87 24.30
CA PHE A 119 29.64 16.26 25.61
C PHE A 119 30.20 15.43 26.78
N ALA A 120 30.77 14.24 26.51
CA ALA A 120 31.44 13.44 27.53
C ALA A 120 32.61 14.19 28.21
N ARG A 121 33.20 15.18 27.52
CA ARG A 121 34.27 16.03 28.05
C ARG A 121 33.75 17.24 28.85
N TRP A 122 32.46 17.53 28.75
CA TRP A 122 31.84 18.69 29.37
C TRP A 122 31.30 18.34 30.76
N SER A 123 31.04 19.36 31.57
CA SER A 123 30.47 19.19 32.91
C SER A 123 29.52 20.34 33.26
N GLY A 124 28.66 20.10 34.26
CA GLY A 124 27.72 21.08 34.76
C GLY A 124 26.55 21.38 33.81
N GLN A 125 25.85 22.48 34.08
CA GLN A 125 24.59 22.84 33.44
C GLN A 125 24.67 22.97 31.90
N ALA A 126 25.83 23.36 31.37
CA ALA A 126 26.03 23.46 29.92
C ALA A 126 25.97 22.09 29.23
N ARG A 127 26.53 21.04 29.86
CA ARG A 127 26.42 19.67 29.37
C ARG A 127 24.97 19.19 29.39
N ASP A 128 24.28 19.39 30.50
CA ASP A 128 22.90 18.93 30.66
C ASP A 128 21.96 19.61 29.65
N ALA A 129 22.15 20.91 29.41
CA ALA A 129 21.42 21.65 28.40
C ALA A 129 21.71 21.14 26.98
N ALA A 130 22.98 20.89 26.65
CA ALA A 130 23.38 20.38 25.35
C ALA A 130 22.83 18.96 25.09
N LEU A 131 22.93 18.05 26.07
CA LEU A 131 22.35 16.71 26.00
C LEU A 131 20.84 16.77 25.77
N ARG A 132 20.12 17.60 26.53
CA ARG A 132 18.67 17.74 26.37
C ARG A 132 18.30 18.27 24.99
N ALA A 133 19.01 19.29 24.49
CA ALA A 133 18.77 19.84 23.16
C ALA A 133 19.04 18.82 22.05
N THR A 134 20.11 18.04 22.17
CA THR A 134 20.45 16.96 21.22
C THR A 134 19.41 15.84 21.24
N LEU A 135 18.96 15.41 22.43
CA LEU A 135 17.90 14.40 22.54
C LEU A 135 16.58 14.90 21.92
N ASP A 136 16.17 16.13 22.20
CA ASP A 136 14.97 16.73 21.60
C ASP A 136 15.09 16.86 20.08
N PHE A 137 16.27 17.19 19.56
CA PHE A 137 16.52 17.27 18.10
C PHE A 137 16.49 15.88 17.44
N VAL A 138 17.19 14.90 18.01
CA VAL A 138 17.24 13.53 17.48
C VAL A 138 15.85 12.88 17.54
N ALA A 139 15.11 13.08 18.62
CA ALA A 139 13.74 12.54 18.74
C ALA A 139 12.81 13.09 17.65
N ARG A 140 12.92 14.38 17.32
CA ARG A 140 12.16 14.98 16.20
C ARG A 140 12.67 14.52 14.84
N GLY A 141 13.97 14.31 14.71
CA GLY A 141 14.61 13.79 13.50
C GLY A 141 14.24 12.35 13.18
N ALA A 142 14.01 11.53 14.20
CA ALA A 142 13.64 10.12 14.08
C ALA A 142 12.30 9.91 13.37
N ALA A 143 11.41 10.90 13.39
CA ALA A 143 10.14 10.88 12.66
C ALA A 143 10.32 10.94 11.13
N VAL A 144 11.43 11.50 10.63
CA VAL A 144 11.68 11.64 9.18
C VAL A 144 11.85 10.29 8.46
N PRO A 145 12.75 9.38 8.90
CA PRO A 145 12.87 8.07 8.27
C PRO A 145 11.58 7.23 8.40
N GLU A 146 10.78 7.43 9.45
CA GLU A 146 9.47 6.77 9.58
C GLU A 146 8.49 7.19 8.48
N VAL A 147 8.40 8.48 8.16
CA VAL A 147 7.61 8.99 7.02
C VAL A 147 8.11 8.38 5.71
N CYS A 148 9.43 8.36 5.49
CA CYS A 148 10.02 7.78 4.29
C CYS A 148 9.65 6.29 4.14
N VAL A 149 9.71 5.50 5.22
CA VAL A 149 9.30 4.09 5.23
C VAL A 149 7.80 3.94 4.97
N ALA A 150 6.97 4.81 5.53
CA ALA A 150 5.53 4.77 5.31
C ALA A 150 5.17 5.04 3.84
N VAL A 151 5.79 6.04 3.21
CA VAL A 151 5.63 6.34 1.78
C VAL A 151 6.15 5.19 0.92
N GLN A 152 7.32 4.64 1.26
CA GLN A 152 7.91 3.49 0.59
C GLN A 152 6.97 2.28 0.55
N ARG A 153 6.41 1.87 1.68
CA ARG A 153 5.46 0.73 1.75
C ARG A 153 4.21 0.98 0.92
N ARG A 154 3.77 2.22 0.86
CA ARG A 154 2.61 2.61 0.07
C ARG A 154 2.87 2.46 -1.43
N LEU A 155 4.01 2.93 -1.89
CA LEU A 155 4.42 2.78 -3.29
C LEU A 155 4.61 1.32 -3.69
N GLU A 156 5.06 0.45 -2.77
CA GLU A 156 5.10 -1.01 -3.03
C GLU A 156 3.70 -1.60 -3.20
N ALA A 157 2.77 -1.24 -2.31
CA ALA A 157 1.38 -1.67 -2.42
C ALA A 157 0.72 -1.16 -3.72
N ASP A 158 1.03 0.07 -4.12
CA ASP A 158 0.55 0.65 -5.37
C ASP A 158 1.17 -0.04 -6.59
N ALA A 159 2.44 -0.43 -6.53
CA ALA A 159 3.09 -1.21 -7.58
C ALA A 159 2.43 -2.57 -7.75
N GLU A 160 2.12 -3.27 -6.65
CA GLU A 160 1.40 -4.54 -6.67
C GLU A 160 -0.02 -4.37 -7.24
N ALA A 161 -0.78 -3.39 -6.75
CA ALA A 161 -2.12 -3.08 -7.24
C ALA A 161 -2.11 -2.74 -8.73
N ALA A 162 -1.13 -1.95 -9.17
CA ALA A 162 -0.93 -1.59 -10.56
C ALA A 162 -0.69 -2.82 -11.45
N GLN A 163 0.13 -3.77 -10.99
CA GLN A 163 0.37 -5.01 -11.71
C GLN A 163 -0.90 -5.88 -11.78
N VAL A 164 -1.62 -6.02 -10.66
CA VAL A 164 -2.91 -6.73 -10.62
C VAL A 164 -3.93 -6.15 -11.61
N ILE A 165 -4.04 -4.82 -11.68
CA ILE A 165 -4.96 -4.15 -12.60
C ILE A 165 -4.55 -4.39 -14.06
N ARG A 166 -3.24 -4.32 -14.38
CA ARG A 166 -2.74 -4.63 -15.73
C ARG A 166 -3.07 -6.07 -16.13
N ASP A 167 -2.82 -7.03 -15.24
CA ASP A 167 -3.04 -8.45 -15.51
C ASP A 167 -4.53 -8.80 -15.61
N ALA A 168 -5.39 -8.08 -14.89
CA ALA A 168 -6.84 -8.27 -14.92
C ALA A 168 -7.51 -7.72 -16.20
N ILE A 169 -6.82 -6.92 -17.01
CA ILE A 169 -7.37 -6.30 -18.22
C ILE A 169 -6.75 -6.96 -19.46
N PRO A 170 -7.41 -7.97 -20.04
CA PRO A 170 -6.89 -8.64 -21.23
C PRO A 170 -6.88 -7.70 -22.44
N PRO A 171 -6.10 -8.03 -23.49
CA PRO A 171 -6.12 -7.28 -24.76
C PRO A 171 -7.54 -7.16 -25.32
N PRO A 172 -7.87 -6.04 -25.99
CA PRO A 172 -9.20 -5.84 -26.56
C PRO A 172 -9.51 -6.90 -27.64
N PRO A 173 -10.78 -7.34 -27.75
CA PRO A 173 -11.21 -8.27 -28.79
C PRO A 173 -10.79 -7.80 -30.17
N GLN A 174 -10.39 -8.75 -31.02
CA GLN A 174 -10.09 -8.43 -32.41
C GLN A 174 -11.37 -7.99 -33.14
N PRO A 175 -11.27 -7.10 -34.13
CA PRO A 175 -12.41 -6.72 -34.95
C PRO A 175 -13.05 -7.94 -35.62
N TYR A 176 -14.38 -7.92 -35.79
CA TYR A 176 -15.09 -8.96 -36.52
C TYR A 176 -14.49 -9.15 -37.92
N GLN A 177 -14.17 -10.40 -38.25
CA GLN A 177 -13.72 -10.78 -39.58
C GLN A 177 -14.84 -11.56 -40.29
N PRO A 178 -15.39 -11.02 -41.39
CA PRO A 178 -16.34 -11.74 -42.23
C PRO A 178 -15.72 -13.02 -42.81
N LEU A 179 -16.57 -13.98 -43.17
CA LEU A 179 -16.14 -15.15 -43.94
C LEU A 179 -15.65 -14.73 -45.34
N GLU A 180 -14.62 -15.43 -45.85
CA GLU A 180 -14.12 -15.21 -47.20
C GLU A 180 -15.16 -15.56 -48.28
N ASP A 181 -16.00 -16.58 -48.02
CA ASP A 181 -17.13 -16.91 -48.88
C ASP A 181 -18.33 -16.00 -48.57
N PRO A 182 -18.75 -15.13 -49.53
CA PRO A 182 -19.85 -14.20 -49.33
C PRO A 182 -21.21 -14.90 -49.18
N VAL A 183 -21.40 -16.10 -49.75
CA VAL A 183 -22.65 -16.86 -49.59
C VAL A 183 -22.73 -17.43 -48.18
N ALA A 184 -21.63 -17.98 -47.68
CA ALA A 184 -21.54 -18.43 -46.30
C ALA A 184 -21.70 -17.27 -45.31
N GLU A 185 -21.14 -16.09 -45.59
CA GLU A 185 -21.34 -14.89 -44.77
C GLU A 185 -22.81 -14.45 -44.78
N ALA A 186 -23.50 -14.49 -45.92
CA ALA A 186 -24.92 -14.14 -45.98
C ALA A 186 -25.80 -15.08 -45.13
N VAL A 187 -25.46 -16.37 -45.05
CA VAL A 187 -26.23 -17.38 -44.30
C VAL A 187 -25.86 -17.39 -42.82
N HIS A 188 -24.58 -17.25 -42.47
CA HIS A 188 -24.08 -17.46 -41.11
C HIS A 188 -23.57 -16.19 -40.42
N GLY A 189 -23.29 -15.13 -41.17
CA GLY A 189 -22.65 -13.90 -40.68
C GLY A 189 -23.47 -13.18 -39.62
N GLY A 190 -24.80 -13.17 -39.73
CA GLY A 190 -25.67 -12.57 -38.70
C GLY A 190 -25.49 -13.19 -37.32
N ARG A 191 -25.48 -14.53 -37.23
CA ARG A 191 -25.23 -15.24 -35.97
C ARG A 191 -23.80 -15.03 -35.46
N ARG A 192 -22.80 -15.09 -36.36
CA ARG A 192 -21.40 -14.88 -35.99
C ARG A 192 -21.13 -13.46 -35.47
N ARG A 193 -21.73 -12.45 -36.09
CA ARG A 193 -21.62 -11.06 -35.66
C ARG A 193 -22.28 -10.85 -34.31
N MET A 194 -23.49 -11.39 -34.10
CA MET A 194 -24.16 -11.31 -32.81
C MET A 194 -23.34 -11.95 -31.68
N GLU A 195 -22.75 -13.12 -31.92
CA GLU A 195 -21.88 -13.80 -30.97
C GLU A 195 -20.63 -12.93 -30.65
N HIS A 196 -19.98 -12.39 -31.69
CA HIS A 196 -18.83 -11.49 -31.53
C HIS A 196 -19.19 -10.23 -30.75
N ASP A 197 -20.28 -9.55 -31.10
CA ASP A 197 -20.75 -8.34 -30.43
C ASP A 197 -21.10 -8.61 -28.97
N THR A 198 -21.70 -9.77 -28.67
CA THR A 198 -22.01 -10.19 -27.29
C THR A 198 -20.73 -10.40 -26.48
N GLN A 199 -19.76 -11.14 -27.03
CA GLN A 199 -18.47 -11.37 -26.37
C GLN A 199 -17.70 -10.07 -26.15
N ALA A 200 -17.70 -9.17 -27.14
CA ALA A 200 -17.04 -7.87 -27.03
C ALA A 200 -17.71 -6.97 -25.98
N ALA A 201 -19.04 -6.99 -25.89
CA ALA A 201 -19.80 -6.26 -24.88
C ALA A 201 -19.51 -6.78 -23.46
N THR A 202 -19.47 -8.10 -23.28
CA THR A 202 -19.11 -8.73 -22.00
C THR A 202 -17.69 -8.36 -21.58
N ALA A 203 -16.70 -8.51 -22.48
CA ALA A 203 -15.31 -8.15 -22.17
C ALA A 203 -15.17 -6.67 -21.79
N GLN A 204 -15.91 -5.77 -22.45
CA GLN A 204 -15.91 -4.36 -22.09
C GLN A 204 -16.54 -4.10 -20.72
N ALA A 205 -17.61 -4.81 -20.36
CA ALA A 205 -18.22 -4.70 -19.04
C ALA A 205 -17.25 -5.18 -17.95
N ASP A 206 -16.61 -6.33 -18.15
CA ASP A 206 -15.64 -6.90 -17.19
C ASP A 206 -14.48 -5.93 -16.92
N VAL A 207 -13.93 -5.31 -17.98
CA VAL A 207 -12.85 -4.33 -17.81
C VAL A 207 -13.31 -3.08 -17.06
N ARG A 208 -14.54 -2.61 -17.31
CA ARG A 208 -15.11 -1.47 -16.56
C ARG A 208 -15.34 -1.83 -15.10
N ASP A 209 -15.70 -3.07 -14.81
CA ASP A 209 -15.84 -3.58 -13.44
C ASP A 209 -14.48 -3.64 -12.75
N VAL A 210 -13.42 -4.10 -13.42
CA VAL A 210 -12.05 -4.02 -12.88
C VAL A 210 -11.68 -2.57 -12.55
N MET A 211 -11.94 -1.63 -13.45
CA MET A 211 -11.61 -0.21 -13.19
C MET A 211 -12.46 0.38 -12.04
N THR A 212 -13.72 -0.02 -11.94
CA THR A 212 -14.65 0.52 -10.94
C THR A 212 -14.42 -0.09 -9.55
N PHE A 213 -14.18 -1.40 -9.48
CA PHE A 213 -14.15 -2.16 -8.23
C PHE A 213 -12.76 -2.58 -7.79
N VAL A 214 -11.73 -2.46 -8.64
CA VAL A 214 -10.34 -2.74 -8.29
C VAL A 214 -9.50 -1.46 -8.34
N TYR A 215 -9.49 -0.74 -9.47
CA TYR A 215 -8.66 0.48 -9.61
C TYR A 215 -9.10 1.58 -8.63
N ASN A 216 -10.36 2.02 -8.67
CA ASN A 216 -10.85 3.13 -7.84
C ASN A 216 -10.62 2.96 -6.32
N PRO A 217 -10.88 1.80 -5.70
CA PRO A 217 -10.64 1.61 -4.26
C PRO A 217 -9.17 1.36 -3.90
N THR A 218 -8.26 1.19 -4.87
CA THR A 218 -6.84 0.96 -4.61
C THR A 218 -6.02 2.22 -4.91
N LEU A 219 -5.75 2.52 -6.17
CA LEU A 219 -4.78 3.56 -6.55
C LEU A 219 -5.26 4.98 -6.19
N PRO A 220 -6.46 5.46 -6.57
CA PRO A 220 -6.94 6.76 -6.09
C PRO A 220 -7.05 6.86 -4.57
N ALA A 221 -7.39 5.75 -3.88
CA ALA A 221 -7.46 5.70 -2.43
C ALA A 221 -6.06 5.69 -1.77
N SER A 222 -5.02 5.28 -2.50
CA SER A 222 -3.63 5.43 -2.06
C SER A 222 -3.18 6.90 -2.03
N GLY A 223 -3.88 7.78 -2.73
CA GLY A 223 -3.73 9.23 -2.58
C GLY A 223 -4.37 9.79 -1.30
N ASP A 224 -5.17 9.00 -0.58
CA ASP A 224 -5.82 9.45 0.64
C ASP A 224 -4.87 9.33 1.82
N ARG A 225 -4.83 10.30 2.71
CA ARG A 225 -4.08 10.19 3.95
C ARG A 225 -2.55 9.93 3.80
N VAL A 226 -1.89 10.60 2.87
CA VAL A 226 -0.43 10.47 2.71
C VAL A 226 0.29 11.04 3.95
N PRO A 227 1.25 10.33 4.55
CA PRO A 227 2.03 10.84 5.68
C PRO A 227 2.83 12.08 5.27
N ARG A 228 2.84 13.11 6.13
CA ARG A 228 3.62 14.33 5.89
C ARG A 228 4.76 14.47 6.88
N PHE A 229 5.80 15.18 6.49
CA PHE A 229 6.88 15.53 7.41
C PHE A 229 6.37 16.56 8.45
N ALA A 230 6.73 16.34 9.71
CA ALA A 230 6.47 17.31 10.76
C ALA A 230 7.18 18.65 10.42
N PRO A 231 6.52 19.80 10.66
CA PRO A 231 7.12 21.10 10.38
C PRO A 231 8.39 21.30 11.23
N ALA A 232 9.39 21.94 10.64
CA ALA A 232 10.64 22.22 11.33
C ALA A 232 10.40 23.06 12.61
N PRO A 233 11.15 22.81 13.70
CA PRO A 233 11.04 23.62 14.90
C PRO A 233 11.31 25.09 14.59
N ARG A 234 10.41 25.96 15.06
CA ARG A 234 10.64 27.40 15.06
C ARG A 234 11.87 27.73 15.91
N GLY A 235 12.89 28.29 15.30
CA GLY A 235 14.12 28.69 15.99
C GLY A 235 13.86 29.85 16.98
N PRO A 236 14.72 30.00 18.00
CA PRO A 236 14.66 31.15 18.90
C PRO A 236 14.91 32.42 18.08
N GLY A 237 13.84 33.16 17.77
CA GLY A 237 13.85 34.36 16.92
C GLY A 237 12.72 34.43 15.88
N SER A 238 11.97 33.35 15.64
CA SER A 238 10.83 33.40 14.72
C SER A 238 9.56 33.91 15.42
N SER A 239 9.59 35.14 15.95
CA SER A 239 8.37 35.92 16.20
C SER A 239 8.03 36.64 14.90
N GLY A 240 7.36 35.94 13.98
CA GLY A 240 6.76 36.56 12.81
C GLY A 240 5.65 37.50 13.28
N GLY A 241 5.94 38.80 13.27
CA GLY A 241 4.94 39.84 13.41
C GLY A 241 4.01 39.81 12.20
N HIS A 242 2.74 39.54 12.46
CA HIS A 242 1.64 39.90 11.58
C HIS A 242 0.60 40.59 12.47
N GLU A 243 0.58 41.92 12.39
CA GLU A 243 -0.66 42.71 12.47
C GLU A 243 -1.12 43.02 11.06
#